data_AF-A0AAN8FFD9-F1
#
_entry.id   AF-A0AAN8FFD9-F1
#
_cell.length_a   1.000
_cell.length_b   1.000
_cell.length_c   1.000
_cell.angle_alpha   90.00
_cell.angle_beta   90.00
_cell.angle_gamma   90.00
#
_symmetry.space_group_name_H-M   'P 1'
#
loop_
_entity.id
_entity.type
_entity.pdbx_description
1 polymer ?
#
loop_
_entity_poly.entity_id
_entity_poly.type
_entity_poly.pdbx_seq_one_letter_code
_entity_poly.pdbx_strand_id
1 'polypeptide(L)'
;MHWNSLAVALYLLTVLTGIFGNIWVICSIARSRKPRGLLAHTSPSDRLRAYISVLSIVDLTVLMVLFVRTIYLSVPHLMLDTNSCRAMFVIEQAVKLASLTLLSCISIERYITIRKPFCGQVRKRFLKMTPVVALLLLTAVIVAVLAQVHAVMTTPDSMNCTRTSRERTMPRLGAYLTAIAFLSNLTTISVNYGQIVRHVRRKFTKRKARVVAHSRTTRESMVNEPRYMREMTNAIIRVFVFHVVCWLPSCLIQLVPDFSLVSELITSIRLFNNFTDFSTMRWTIFIANWLTYANAAGNWIFYAAMNRELRSLIRFATERRKRSTMSHTASPSNVHRTLRQQNNSPITGRSRASLNSVREVL
;
A
#
# COMPACT_ATOMS: atom_id res chain seq x y z
N MET A 1 16.65 -33.62 0.46
CA MET A 1 16.87 -32.82 1.69
C MET A 1 17.15 -31.33 1.42
N HIS A 2 18.04 -30.94 0.48
CA HIS A 2 18.43 -29.53 0.28
C HIS A 2 17.28 -28.53 0.02
N TRP A 3 16.24 -28.90 -0.73
CA TRP A 3 15.18 -27.96 -1.12
C TRP A 3 14.24 -27.56 0.02
N ASN A 4 13.96 -28.48 0.95
CA ASN A 4 13.19 -28.16 2.16
C ASN A 4 13.96 -27.19 3.04
N SER A 5 15.26 -27.42 3.21
CA SER A 5 16.13 -26.52 3.96
C SER A 5 16.17 -25.12 3.33
N LEU A 6 16.21 -25.03 1.99
CA LEU A 6 16.14 -23.75 1.28
C LEU A 6 14.80 -23.04 1.50
N ALA A 7 13.68 -23.75 1.38
CA ALA A 7 12.35 -23.20 1.62
C ALA A 7 12.19 -22.69 3.07
N VAL A 8 12.64 -23.48 4.06
CA VAL A 8 12.67 -23.08 5.47
C VAL A 8 13.55 -21.86 5.68
N ALA A 9 14.74 -21.81 5.10
CA ALA A 9 15.64 -20.66 5.20
C ALA A 9 15.01 -19.37 4.64
N LEU A 10 14.36 -19.46 3.47
CA LEU A 10 13.65 -18.33 2.85
C LEU A 10 12.49 -17.85 3.72
N TYR A 11 11.69 -18.76 4.28
CA TYR A 11 10.60 -18.41 5.18
C TYR A 11 11.12 -17.79 6.48
N LEU A 12 12.15 -18.34 7.11
CA LEU A 12 12.77 -17.78 8.31
C LEU A 12 13.32 -16.38 8.06
N LEU A 13 14.03 -16.16 6.94
CA LEU A 13 14.51 -14.83 6.56
C LEU A 13 13.36 -13.84 6.39
N THR A 14 12.27 -14.27 5.75
CA THR A 14 11.06 -13.45 5.55
C THR A 14 10.39 -13.10 6.88
N VAL A 15 10.26 -14.07 7.80
CA VAL A 15 9.71 -13.87 9.14
C VAL A 15 10.58 -12.89 9.94
N LEU A 16 11.90 -13.09 9.99
CA LEU A 16 12.81 -12.22 10.74
C LEU A 16 12.77 -10.79 10.21
N THR A 17 12.98 -10.61 8.89
CA THR A 17 12.96 -9.28 8.26
C THR A 17 11.63 -8.56 8.47
N GLY A 18 10.51 -9.29 8.37
CA GLY A 18 9.18 -8.75 8.58
C GLY A 18 8.88 -8.39 10.04
N ILE A 19 9.28 -9.21 11.02
CA ILE A 19 9.06 -8.95 12.44
C ILE A 19 9.81 -7.68 12.86
N PHE A 20 11.11 -7.62 12.60
CA PHE A 20 11.92 -6.45 12.98
C PHE A 20 11.40 -5.16 12.32
N GLY A 21 11.08 -5.24 11.02
CA GLY A 21 10.60 -4.10 10.26
C GLY A 21 9.24 -3.57 10.70
N ASN A 22 8.27 -4.47 10.88
CA ASN A 22 6.91 -4.07 11.28
C ASN A 22 6.87 -3.59 12.74
N ILE A 23 7.60 -4.23 13.66
CA ILE A 23 7.74 -3.74 15.05
C ILE A 23 8.38 -2.34 15.06
N TRP A 24 9.46 -2.14 14.29
CA TRP A 24 10.09 -0.83 14.18
C TRP A 24 9.10 0.25 13.71
N VAL A 25 8.26 -0.04 12.73
CA VAL A 25 7.21 0.88 12.25
C VAL A 25 6.22 1.23 13.37
N ILE A 26 5.72 0.23 14.10
CA ILE A 26 4.78 0.42 15.22
C ILE A 26 5.42 1.30 16.30
N CYS A 27 6.64 0.98 16.73
CA CYS A 27 7.38 1.76 17.72
C CYS A 27 7.66 3.19 17.24
N SER A 28 8.02 3.38 15.96
CA SER A 28 8.27 4.69 15.36
C SER A 28 7.01 5.55 15.35
N ILE A 29 5.86 4.96 15.01
CA ILE A 29 4.57 5.66 15.00
C ILE A 29 4.15 5.99 16.43
N ALA A 30 4.23 5.03 17.36
CA ALA A 30 3.89 5.21 18.77
C ALA A 30 4.71 6.35 19.41
N ARG A 31 6.03 6.37 19.20
CA ARG A 31 6.91 7.45 19.69
C ARG A 31 6.58 8.81 19.07
N SER A 32 6.07 8.83 17.84
CA SER A 32 5.71 10.07 17.13
C SER A 32 4.31 10.61 17.46
N ARG A 33 3.47 9.84 18.17
CA ARG A 33 2.15 10.32 18.61
C ARG A 33 2.34 11.30 19.76
N LYS A 34 2.16 12.60 19.49
CA LYS A 34 1.92 13.58 20.55
C LYS A 34 0.52 13.35 21.12
N PRO A 35 0.30 13.47 22.45
CA PRO A 35 -1.04 13.44 23.02
C PRO A 35 -1.83 14.60 22.41
N ARG A 36 -2.83 14.26 21.58
CA ARG A 36 -3.78 15.23 21.03
C ARG A 36 -5.12 14.95 21.67
N GLY A 37 -5.76 16.00 22.19
CA GLY A 37 -7.11 15.93 22.72
C GLY A 37 -8.10 15.42 21.67
N LEU A 38 -9.20 14.82 22.15
CA LEU A 38 -10.22 14.05 21.43
C LEU A 38 -10.87 14.75 20.19
N LEU A 39 -10.60 16.04 19.98
CA LEU A 39 -11.27 16.90 18.99
C LEU A 39 -10.34 17.48 17.90
N ALA A 40 -9.08 17.04 17.82
CA ALA A 40 -8.16 17.57 16.82
C ALA A 40 -8.49 17.06 15.40
N HIS A 41 -8.73 18.00 14.48
CA HIS A 41 -8.96 17.76 13.05
C HIS A 41 -7.87 16.82 12.50
N THR A 42 -8.24 15.60 12.10
CA THR A 42 -7.27 14.59 11.62
C THR A 42 -6.69 15.05 10.28
N SER A 43 -5.38 15.33 10.26
CA SER A 43 -4.70 15.68 9.02
C SER A 43 -4.62 14.43 8.12
N PRO A 44 -4.57 14.59 6.78
CA PRO A 44 -4.35 13.47 5.86
C PRO A 44 -3.09 12.64 6.20
N SER A 45 -2.06 13.30 6.74
CA SER A 45 -0.83 12.64 7.21
C SER A 45 -1.10 11.72 8.41
N ASP A 46 -1.96 12.12 9.35
CA ASP A 46 -2.28 11.30 10.53
C ASP A 46 -3.12 10.07 10.16
N ARG A 47 -4.07 10.24 9.23
CA ARG A 47 -4.85 9.12 8.68
C ARG A 47 -3.96 8.10 7.98
N LEU A 48 -3.03 8.56 7.14
CA LEU A 48 -2.04 7.69 6.50
C LEU A 48 -1.18 6.93 7.53
N ARG A 49 -0.72 7.59 8.60
CA ARG A 49 0.02 6.92 9.69
C ARG A 49 -0.82 5.88 10.41
N ALA A 50 -2.12 6.13 10.60
CA ALA A 50 -3.06 5.14 11.14
C ALA A 50 -3.15 3.91 10.22
N TYR A 51 -3.32 4.10 8.90
CA TYR A 51 -3.33 2.97 7.96
C TYR A 51 -2.03 2.16 7.98
N ILE A 52 -0.87 2.84 8.00
CA ILE A 52 0.44 2.16 8.07
C ILE A 52 0.57 1.37 9.37
N SER A 53 0.09 1.90 10.50
CA SER A 53 0.09 1.21 11.79
C SER A 53 -0.81 -0.03 11.78
N VAL A 54 -2.03 0.08 11.24
CA VAL A 54 -2.95 -1.06 11.12
C VAL A 54 -2.37 -2.11 10.17
N LEU A 55 -1.80 -1.68 9.04
CA LEU A 55 -1.15 -2.56 8.08
C LEU A 55 0.03 -3.32 8.72
N SER A 56 0.88 -2.66 9.52
CA SER A 56 1.97 -3.35 10.20
C SER A 56 1.50 -4.40 11.22
N ILE A 57 0.33 -4.20 11.85
CA ILE A 57 -0.27 -5.20 12.75
C ILE A 57 -0.78 -6.40 11.94
N VAL A 58 -1.50 -6.14 10.84
CA VAL A 58 -2.01 -7.19 9.95
C VAL A 58 -0.85 -7.99 9.32
N ASP A 59 0.21 -7.31 8.89
CA ASP A 59 1.40 -7.93 8.32
C ASP A 59 2.15 -8.79 9.35
N LEU A 60 2.20 -8.38 10.63
CA LEU A 60 2.71 -9.24 11.70
C LEU A 60 1.88 -10.52 11.84
N THR A 61 0.54 -10.43 11.77
CA THR A 61 -0.31 -11.62 11.80
C THR A 61 -0.05 -12.54 10.60
N VAL A 62 0.13 -11.97 9.39
CA VAL A 62 0.53 -12.73 8.19
C VAL A 62 1.86 -13.49 8.43
N LEU A 63 2.83 -12.84 9.07
CA LEU A 63 4.13 -13.43 9.37
C LEU A 63 4.06 -14.48 10.47
N MET A 64 3.15 -14.35 11.44
CA MET A 64 2.91 -15.39 12.45
C MET A 64 2.34 -16.66 11.81
N VAL A 65 1.43 -16.53 10.85
CA VAL A 65 0.93 -17.67 10.06
C VAL A 65 2.08 -18.34 9.28
N LEU A 66 2.97 -17.55 8.68
CA LEU A 66 4.16 -18.08 8.01
C LEU A 66 5.11 -18.80 8.98
N PHE A 67 5.29 -18.26 10.19
CA PHE A 67 6.11 -18.88 11.22
C PHE A 67 5.55 -20.25 11.61
N VAL A 68 4.24 -20.35 11.84
CA VAL A 68 3.57 -21.64 12.09
C VAL A 68 3.81 -22.61 10.93
N ARG A 69 3.63 -22.17 9.68
CA ARG A 69 3.91 -23.00 8.48
C ARG A 69 5.37 -23.47 8.42
N THR A 70 6.30 -22.63 8.84
CA THR A 70 7.72 -22.96 8.92
C THR A 70 7.99 -24.04 9.96
N ILE A 71 7.32 -24.01 11.11
CA ILE A 71 7.42 -25.07 12.14
C ILE A 71 6.95 -26.41 11.56
N TYR A 72 5.78 -26.45 10.92
CA TYR A 72 5.25 -27.68 10.30
C TYR A 72 6.12 -28.23 9.17
N LEU A 73 6.88 -27.36 8.49
CA LEU A 73 7.84 -27.75 7.46
C LEU A 73 9.15 -28.27 8.06
N SER A 74 9.59 -27.71 9.19
CA SER A 74 10.80 -28.12 9.92
C SER A 74 10.61 -29.42 10.70
N VAL A 75 9.40 -29.69 11.20
CA VAL A 75 9.07 -30.88 11.99
C VAL A 75 8.19 -31.82 11.16
N PRO A 76 8.77 -32.79 10.43
CA PRO A 76 8.01 -33.63 9.50
C PRO A 76 7.06 -34.60 10.20
N HIS A 77 7.29 -34.92 11.48
CA HIS A 77 6.47 -35.86 12.27
C HIS A 77 5.22 -35.22 12.89
N LEU A 78 5.05 -33.90 12.79
CA LEU A 78 3.83 -33.26 13.30
C LEU A 78 2.64 -33.67 12.42
N MET A 79 1.64 -34.33 13.00
CA MET A 79 0.39 -34.64 12.31
C MET A 79 -0.55 -33.44 12.33
N LEU A 80 -1.30 -33.27 11.26
CA LEU A 80 -2.28 -32.20 11.11
C LEU A 80 -3.69 -32.74 11.29
N ASP A 81 -4.44 -32.12 12.20
CA ASP A 81 -5.88 -32.36 12.33
C ASP A 81 -6.67 -31.54 11.30
N THR A 82 -7.85 -32.05 10.94
CA THR A 82 -8.76 -31.35 10.01
C THR A 82 -9.12 -29.94 10.50
N ASN A 83 -9.32 -29.77 11.81
CA ASN A 83 -9.65 -28.48 12.40
C ASN A 83 -8.49 -27.48 12.30
N SER A 84 -7.25 -27.95 12.48
CA SER A 84 -6.05 -27.14 12.33
C SER A 84 -5.85 -26.68 10.88
N CYS A 85 -6.05 -27.58 9.89
CA CYS A 85 -6.04 -27.23 8.47
C CYS A 85 -7.08 -26.15 8.12
N ARG A 86 -8.31 -26.30 8.62
CA ARG A 86 -9.41 -25.34 8.42
C ARG A 86 -9.09 -23.98 9.03
N ALA A 87 -8.60 -23.95 10.27
CA ALA A 87 -8.23 -22.72 10.95
C ALA A 87 -7.08 -21.99 10.22
N MET A 88 -6.02 -22.72 9.87
CA MET A 88 -4.89 -22.16 9.12
C MET A 88 -5.34 -21.57 7.78
N PHE A 89 -6.18 -22.28 7.02
CA PHE A 89 -6.74 -21.78 5.77
C PHE A 89 -7.51 -20.47 5.97
N VAL A 90 -8.47 -20.42 6.92
CA VAL A 90 -9.29 -19.23 7.16
C VAL A 90 -8.43 -18.05 7.58
N ILE A 91 -7.55 -18.27 8.56
CA ILE A 91 -6.68 -17.22 9.09
C ILE A 91 -5.80 -16.70 7.96
N GLU A 92 -5.10 -17.58 7.23
CA GLU A 92 -4.20 -17.20 6.14
C GLU A 92 -4.90 -16.38 5.05
N GLN A 93 -6.06 -16.84 4.59
CA GLN A 93 -6.80 -16.13 3.55
C GLN A 93 -7.37 -14.80 4.04
N ALA A 94 -7.90 -14.75 5.26
CA ALA A 94 -8.45 -13.53 5.84
C ALA A 94 -7.37 -12.45 6.05
N VAL A 95 -6.20 -12.82 6.59
CA VAL A 95 -5.13 -11.85 6.87
C VAL A 95 -4.45 -11.35 5.59
N LYS A 96 -4.25 -12.21 4.59
CA LYS A 96 -3.74 -11.83 3.27
C LYS A 96 -4.71 -10.86 2.57
N LEU A 97 -6.00 -11.16 2.61
CA LEU A 97 -7.03 -10.30 2.04
C LEU A 97 -7.13 -8.95 2.77
N ALA A 98 -7.04 -8.95 4.11
CA ALA A 98 -7.04 -7.73 4.91
C ALA A 98 -5.83 -6.84 4.59
N SER A 99 -4.63 -7.41 4.48
CA SER A 99 -3.41 -6.67 4.09
C SER A 99 -3.57 -6.04 2.70
N LEU A 100 -4.03 -6.82 1.71
CA LEU A 100 -4.22 -6.32 0.35
C LEU A 100 -5.33 -5.24 0.26
N THR A 101 -6.41 -5.39 1.02
CA THR A 101 -7.49 -4.40 1.10
C THR A 101 -7.00 -3.08 1.72
N LEU A 102 -6.15 -3.14 2.75
CA LEU A 102 -5.52 -1.95 3.33
C LEU A 102 -4.59 -1.25 2.31
N LEU A 103 -3.83 -2.02 1.54
CA LEU A 103 -3.00 -1.47 0.45
C LEU A 103 -3.84 -0.79 -0.63
N SER A 104 -4.99 -1.37 -0.97
CA SER A 104 -5.99 -0.76 -1.86
C SER A 104 -6.50 0.57 -1.31
N CYS A 105 -6.91 0.62 -0.03
CA CYS A 105 -7.31 1.87 0.65
C CYS A 105 -6.22 2.95 0.61
N ILE A 106 -4.96 2.57 0.92
CA ILE A 106 -3.81 3.49 0.88
C ILE A 106 -3.62 4.02 -0.55
N SER A 107 -3.76 3.18 -1.57
CA SER A 107 -3.62 3.60 -2.98
C SER A 107 -4.70 4.60 -3.40
N ILE A 108 -5.96 4.38 -3.00
CA ILE A 108 -7.10 5.29 -3.28
C ILE A 108 -6.88 6.63 -2.59
N GLU A 109 -6.50 6.60 -1.31
CA GLU A 109 -6.25 7.82 -0.54
C GLU A 109 -5.11 8.66 -1.13
N ARG A 110 -4.01 8.02 -1.53
CA ARG A 110 -2.91 8.69 -2.22
C ARG A 110 -3.34 9.29 -3.55
N TYR A 111 -4.15 8.57 -4.31
CA TYR A 111 -4.67 9.07 -5.57
C TYR A 111 -5.55 10.32 -5.38
N ILE A 112 -6.50 10.27 -4.44
CA ILE A 112 -7.41 11.40 -4.14
C ILE A 112 -6.62 12.63 -3.64
N THR A 113 -5.63 12.42 -2.76
CA THR A 113 -4.83 13.51 -2.19
C THR A 113 -3.91 14.18 -3.21
N ILE A 114 -3.31 13.42 -4.13
CA ILE A 114 -2.37 13.94 -5.15
C ILE A 114 -3.13 14.58 -6.32
N ARG A 115 -4.12 13.89 -6.90
CA ARG A 115 -4.84 14.40 -8.09
C ARG A 115 -5.83 15.50 -7.73
N LYS A 116 -6.37 15.50 -6.50
CA LYS A 116 -7.48 16.36 -6.06
C LYS A 116 -8.62 16.43 -7.09
N PRO A 117 -9.20 15.28 -7.49
CA PRO A 117 -10.21 15.26 -8.56
C PRO A 117 -11.56 15.86 -8.14
N PHE A 118 -11.78 16.12 -6.85
CA PHE A 118 -13.07 16.53 -6.27
C PHE A 118 -12.97 17.85 -5.50
N CYS A 119 -14.09 18.56 -5.40
CA CYS A 119 -14.28 19.70 -4.51
C CYS A 119 -14.01 19.31 -3.04
N GLY A 120 -13.62 20.29 -2.21
CA GLY A 120 -13.09 20.03 -0.85
C GLY A 120 -14.01 19.19 0.04
N GLN A 121 -15.32 19.44 0.02
CA GLN A 121 -16.30 18.75 0.85
C GLN A 121 -16.54 17.30 0.39
N VAL A 122 -16.70 17.10 -0.93
CA VAL A 122 -16.85 15.76 -1.53
C VAL A 122 -15.60 14.92 -1.27
N ARG A 123 -14.41 15.50 -1.42
CA ARG A 123 -13.13 14.84 -1.10
C ARG A 123 -13.09 14.33 0.35
N LYS A 124 -13.49 15.15 1.32
CA LYS A 124 -13.53 14.76 2.75
C LYS A 124 -14.49 13.59 2.97
N ARG A 125 -15.66 13.59 2.34
CA ARG A 125 -16.64 12.50 2.42
C ARG A 125 -16.09 11.20 1.82
N PHE A 126 -15.51 11.24 0.63
CA PHE A 126 -14.90 10.05 0.01
C PHE A 126 -13.82 9.44 0.89
N LEU A 127 -12.90 10.26 1.42
CA LEU A 127 -11.84 9.78 2.31
C LEU A 127 -12.38 9.13 3.61
N LYS A 128 -13.51 9.61 4.14
CA LYS A 128 -14.16 9.01 5.31
C LYS A 128 -14.88 7.69 4.96
N MET A 129 -15.49 7.62 3.77
CA MET A 129 -16.26 6.45 3.33
C MET A 129 -15.38 5.29 2.84
N THR A 130 -14.21 5.57 2.25
CA THR A 130 -13.30 4.51 1.73
C THR A 130 -13.03 3.37 2.71
N PRO A 131 -12.61 3.61 3.98
CA PRO A 131 -12.35 2.51 4.92
C PRO A 131 -13.63 1.74 5.29
N VAL A 132 -14.79 2.41 5.35
CA VAL A 132 -16.07 1.78 5.68
C VAL A 132 -16.49 0.82 4.55
N VAL A 133 -16.43 1.29 3.31
CA VAL A 133 -16.74 0.47 2.13
C VAL A 133 -15.76 -0.70 2.02
N ALA A 134 -14.47 -0.45 2.24
CA ALA A 134 -13.47 -1.50 2.21
C ALA A 134 -13.68 -2.55 3.31
N LEU A 135 -14.08 -2.14 4.52
CA LEU A 135 -14.41 -3.06 5.60
C LEU A 135 -15.63 -3.91 5.27
N LEU A 136 -16.69 -3.32 4.72
CA LEU A 136 -17.89 -4.05 4.28
C LEU A 136 -17.59 -5.07 3.17
N LEU A 137 -16.73 -4.71 2.21
CA LEU A 137 -16.29 -5.64 1.17
C LEU A 137 -15.41 -6.75 1.76
N LEU A 138 -14.51 -6.41 2.69
CA LEU A 138 -13.68 -7.37 3.38
C LEU A 138 -14.52 -8.40 4.16
N THR A 139 -15.53 -7.96 4.92
CA THR A 139 -16.40 -8.87 5.66
C THR A 139 -17.19 -9.78 4.73
N ALA A 140 -17.73 -9.25 3.62
CA ALA A 140 -18.44 -10.06 2.63
C ALA A 140 -17.56 -11.17 2.03
N VAL A 141 -16.30 -10.86 1.71
CA VAL A 141 -15.37 -11.86 1.16
C VAL A 141 -14.87 -12.82 2.24
N ILE A 142 -14.72 -12.40 3.51
CA ILE A 142 -14.44 -13.33 4.61
C ILE A 142 -15.56 -14.36 4.75
N VAL A 143 -16.83 -13.98 4.59
CA VAL A 143 -17.95 -14.93 4.56
C VAL A 143 -17.79 -15.92 3.39
N ALA A 144 -17.36 -15.46 2.22
CA ALA A 144 -17.04 -16.34 1.08
C ALA A 144 -15.87 -17.29 1.37
N VAL A 145 -14.87 -16.88 2.17
CA VAL A 145 -13.80 -17.76 2.67
C VAL A 145 -14.35 -18.79 3.65
N LEU A 146 -15.20 -18.39 4.58
CA LEU A 146 -15.83 -19.30 5.55
C LEU A 146 -16.70 -20.37 4.87
N ALA A 147 -17.40 -20.01 3.79
CA ALA A 147 -18.18 -20.97 2.99
C ALA A 147 -17.31 -22.07 2.35
N GLN A 148 -15.99 -21.87 2.26
CA GLN A 148 -15.04 -22.84 1.71
C GLN A 148 -14.46 -23.79 2.76
N VAL A 149 -14.66 -23.53 4.07
CA VAL A 149 -14.05 -24.29 5.18
C VAL A 149 -14.37 -25.78 5.11
N HIS A 150 -15.61 -26.13 4.77
CA HIS A 150 -16.03 -27.52 4.67
C HIS A 150 -15.39 -28.28 3.49
N ALA A 151 -14.81 -27.57 2.52
CA ALA A 151 -14.07 -28.18 1.42
C ALA A 151 -12.61 -28.48 1.77
N VAL A 152 -12.10 -28.01 2.92
CA VAL A 152 -10.73 -28.27 3.38
C VAL A 152 -10.72 -29.48 4.30
N MET A 153 -9.90 -30.47 3.95
CA MET A 153 -9.70 -31.72 4.69
C MET A 153 -8.21 -32.06 4.77
N THR A 154 -7.84 -32.92 5.71
CA THR A 154 -6.50 -33.50 5.76
C THR A 154 -6.35 -34.59 4.70
N THR A 155 -5.13 -34.77 4.20
CA THR A 155 -4.78 -35.94 3.39
C THR A 155 -4.97 -37.22 4.21
N PRO A 156 -5.18 -38.39 3.58
CA PRO A 156 -5.31 -39.68 4.30
C PRO A 156 -4.15 -39.97 5.26
N ASP A 157 -2.94 -39.53 4.90
CA ASP A 157 -1.74 -39.70 5.74
C ASP A 157 -1.64 -38.67 6.88
N SER A 158 -2.59 -37.73 7.00
CA SER A 158 -2.59 -36.61 7.97
C SER A 158 -1.33 -35.71 7.91
N MET A 159 -0.60 -35.75 6.79
CA MET A 159 0.66 -35.02 6.59
C MET A 159 0.48 -33.66 5.90
N ASN A 160 -0.63 -33.43 5.20
CA ASN A 160 -0.90 -32.21 4.46
C ASN A 160 -2.39 -31.85 4.46
N CYS A 161 -2.71 -30.61 4.09
CA CYS A 161 -4.09 -30.19 3.88
C CYS A 161 -4.39 -30.17 2.38
N THR A 162 -5.58 -30.61 2.01
CA THR A 162 -6.07 -30.58 0.63
C THR A 162 -7.50 -30.09 0.59
N ARG A 163 -7.85 -29.43 -0.50
CA ARG A 163 -9.20 -29.00 -0.81
C ARG A 163 -9.90 -30.06 -1.66
N THR A 164 -10.92 -30.71 -1.10
CA THR A 164 -11.74 -31.65 -1.86
C THR A 164 -12.72 -30.92 -2.79
N SER A 165 -12.85 -31.41 -4.03
CA SER A 165 -13.75 -30.86 -5.04
C SER A 165 -15.13 -31.50 -5.04
N ARG A 166 -15.50 -32.26 -3.99
CA ARG A 166 -16.81 -32.92 -3.88
C ARG A 166 -17.90 -31.90 -4.17
N GLU A 167 -18.71 -32.20 -5.18
CA GLU A 167 -19.58 -31.34 -6.04
C GLU A 167 -20.53 -30.35 -5.34
N ARG A 168 -20.02 -29.53 -4.42
CA ARG A 168 -20.80 -28.48 -3.77
C ARG A 168 -20.54 -27.17 -4.52
N THR A 169 -21.59 -26.62 -5.10
CA THR A 169 -21.57 -25.33 -5.81
C THR A 169 -21.09 -24.18 -4.91
N MET A 170 -21.45 -24.22 -3.62
CA MET A 170 -21.15 -23.16 -2.65
C MET A 170 -19.64 -22.90 -2.42
N PRO A 171 -18.78 -23.90 -2.09
CA PRO A 171 -17.35 -23.66 -1.96
C PRO A 171 -16.67 -23.31 -3.30
N ARG A 172 -17.19 -23.75 -4.45
CA ARG A 172 -16.68 -23.32 -5.77
C ARG A 172 -16.95 -21.84 -6.00
N LEU A 173 -18.18 -21.38 -5.76
CA LEU A 173 -18.55 -19.97 -5.82
C LEU A 173 -17.71 -19.13 -4.87
N GLY A 174 -17.52 -19.59 -3.63
CA GLY A 174 -16.65 -18.92 -2.65
C GLY A 174 -15.21 -18.75 -3.15
N ALA A 175 -14.66 -19.78 -3.83
CA ALA A 175 -13.31 -19.70 -4.41
C ALA A 175 -13.21 -18.60 -5.46
N TYR A 176 -14.15 -18.57 -6.40
CA TYR A 176 -14.19 -17.56 -7.46
C TYR A 176 -14.39 -16.16 -6.89
N LEU A 177 -15.31 -15.97 -5.94
CA LEU A 177 -15.52 -14.68 -5.29
C LEU A 177 -14.25 -14.20 -4.57
N THR A 178 -13.53 -15.10 -3.91
CA THR A 178 -12.26 -14.79 -3.25
C THR A 178 -11.18 -14.40 -4.26
N ALA A 179 -11.01 -15.16 -5.34
CA ALA A 179 -10.05 -14.88 -6.40
C ALA A 179 -10.33 -13.53 -7.10
N ILE A 180 -11.60 -13.25 -7.41
CA ILE A 180 -12.04 -11.96 -7.98
C ILE A 180 -11.78 -10.82 -6.99
N ALA A 181 -11.99 -11.03 -5.69
CA ALA A 181 -11.70 -10.03 -4.67
C ALA A 181 -10.19 -9.70 -4.59
N PHE A 182 -9.32 -10.71 -4.63
CA PHE A 182 -7.86 -10.49 -4.69
C PHE A 182 -7.47 -9.73 -5.96
N LEU A 183 -7.98 -10.15 -7.12
CA LEU A 183 -7.69 -9.51 -8.41
C LEU A 183 -8.21 -8.06 -8.46
N SER A 184 -9.41 -7.80 -7.95
CA SER A 184 -10.01 -6.46 -7.96
C SER A 184 -9.23 -5.48 -7.07
N ASN A 185 -8.73 -5.93 -5.92
CA ASN A 185 -7.83 -5.11 -5.09
C ASN A 185 -6.51 -4.83 -5.80
N LEU A 186 -5.89 -5.85 -6.41
CA LEU A 186 -4.64 -5.66 -7.16
C LEU A 186 -4.83 -4.72 -8.36
N THR A 187 -5.95 -4.84 -9.06
CA THR A 187 -6.34 -3.96 -10.17
C THR A 187 -6.55 -2.53 -9.68
N THR A 188 -7.23 -2.35 -8.54
CA THR A 188 -7.45 -1.04 -7.93
C THR A 188 -6.12 -0.36 -7.59
N ILE A 189 -5.21 -1.08 -6.93
CA ILE A 189 -3.85 -0.60 -6.63
C ILE A 189 -3.13 -0.19 -7.92
N SER A 190 -3.20 -1.03 -8.95
CA SER A 190 -2.51 -0.82 -10.22
C SER A 190 -3.04 0.40 -10.98
N VAL A 191 -4.36 0.53 -11.07
CA VAL A 191 -5.01 1.67 -11.73
C VAL A 191 -4.71 2.96 -10.97
N ASN A 192 -4.81 2.97 -9.64
CA ASN A 192 -4.56 4.17 -8.84
C ASN A 192 -3.11 4.65 -8.99
N TYR A 193 -2.12 3.77 -8.84
CA TYR A 193 -0.73 4.15 -9.01
C TYR A 193 -0.40 4.54 -10.46
N GLY A 194 -0.93 3.81 -11.45
CA GLY A 194 -0.79 4.16 -12.86
C GLY A 194 -1.36 5.55 -13.19
N GLN A 195 -2.52 5.89 -12.63
CA GLN A 195 -3.12 7.21 -12.79
C GLN A 195 -2.29 8.32 -12.11
N ILE A 196 -1.72 8.07 -10.92
CA ILE A 196 -0.82 9.01 -10.24
C ILE A 196 0.40 9.30 -11.13
N VAL A 197 1.07 8.27 -11.64
CA VAL A 197 2.26 8.43 -12.50
C VAL A 197 1.91 9.18 -13.78
N ARG A 198 0.83 8.81 -14.46
CA ARG A 198 0.34 9.51 -15.66
C ARG A 198 0.02 10.98 -15.38
N HIS A 199 -0.62 11.27 -14.25
CA HIS A 199 -0.95 12.64 -13.84
C HIS A 199 0.32 13.47 -13.61
N VAL A 200 1.28 12.91 -12.88
CA VAL A 200 2.56 13.57 -12.58
C VAL A 200 3.35 13.85 -13.87
N ARG A 201 3.49 12.86 -14.75
CA ARG A 201 4.16 13.02 -16.05
C ARG A 201 3.48 14.07 -16.93
N ARG A 202 2.15 14.01 -17.09
CA ARG A 202 1.39 15.01 -17.88
C ARG A 202 1.56 16.42 -17.32
N LYS A 203 1.53 16.58 -16.00
CA LYS A 203 1.74 17.88 -15.35
C LYS A 203 3.15 18.42 -15.60
N PHE A 204 4.15 17.55 -15.60
CA PHE A 204 5.52 17.90 -15.92
C PHE A 204 5.68 18.30 -17.39
N THR A 205 5.17 17.49 -18.34
CA THR A 205 5.21 17.80 -19.78
C THR A 205 4.57 19.15 -20.08
N LYS A 206 3.41 19.46 -19.48
CA LYS A 206 2.76 20.79 -19.63
C LYS A 206 3.58 21.95 -19.06
N ARG A 207 4.34 21.74 -17.98
CA ARG A 207 5.24 22.77 -17.43
C ARG A 207 6.43 23.00 -18.34
N LYS A 208 7.04 21.92 -18.84
CA LYS A 208 8.15 21.99 -19.81
C LYS A 208 7.72 22.74 -21.07
N ALA A 209 6.56 22.41 -21.65
CA ALA A 209 6.03 23.08 -22.83
C ALA A 209 5.81 24.59 -22.61
N ARG A 210 5.29 25.01 -21.45
CA ARG A 210 5.11 26.44 -21.13
C ARG A 210 6.43 27.19 -20.97
N VAL A 211 7.43 26.58 -20.34
CA VAL A 211 8.75 27.22 -20.19
C VAL A 211 9.44 27.38 -21.54
N VAL A 212 9.36 26.36 -22.40
CA VAL A 212 9.89 26.43 -23.78
C VAL A 212 9.15 27.49 -24.60
N ALA A 213 7.83 27.59 -24.49
CA ALA A 213 7.05 28.62 -25.18
C ALA A 213 7.38 30.06 -24.73
N HIS A 214 7.71 30.26 -23.45
CA HIS A 214 8.11 31.57 -22.92
C HIS A 214 9.62 31.88 -23.11
N SER A 215 10.46 30.88 -23.36
CA SER A 215 11.92 31.04 -23.47
C SER A 215 12.42 31.10 -24.92
N ARG A 216 11.57 31.46 -25.90
CA ARG A 216 11.99 31.68 -27.30
C ARG A 216 13.18 32.65 -27.44
N THR A 217 13.49 33.44 -26.40
CA THR A 217 14.60 34.40 -26.36
C THR A 217 15.88 33.89 -25.68
N THR A 218 15.89 32.70 -25.06
CA THR A 218 17.07 32.20 -24.34
C THR A 218 17.40 30.77 -24.78
N ARG A 219 18.40 30.68 -25.65
CA ARG A 219 19.04 29.43 -26.13
C ARG A 219 19.21 28.45 -24.96
N GLU A 220 18.68 27.24 -25.15
CA GLU A 220 19.08 26.01 -24.45
C GLU A 220 19.22 26.08 -22.92
N SER A 221 18.14 26.37 -22.19
CA SER A 221 18.02 25.77 -20.86
C SER A 221 17.37 24.40 -21.00
N MET A 222 18.18 23.33 -20.91
CA MET A 222 17.64 22.00 -20.62
C MET A 222 16.91 22.10 -19.28
N VAL A 223 15.59 22.32 -19.33
CA VAL A 223 14.75 22.28 -18.13
C VAL A 223 14.69 20.82 -17.69
N ASN A 224 15.70 20.41 -16.93
CA ASN A 224 15.78 19.11 -16.30
C ASN A 224 14.55 18.92 -15.41
N GLU A 225 14.04 17.69 -15.39
CA GLU A 225 12.98 17.35 -14.46
C GLU A 225 13.43 17.71 -13.04
N PRO A 226 12.66 18.51 -12.29
CA PRO A 226 13.04 18.84 -10.94
C PRO A 226 13.25 17.53 -10.18
N ARG A 227 14.45 17.37 -9.62
CA ARG A 227 14.92 16.16 -8.93
C ARG A 227 13.84 15.58 -7.99
N TYR A 228 13.11 16.46 -7.30
CA TYR A 228 12.03 16.12 -6.38
C TYR A 228 10.85 15.35 -7.03
N MET A 229 10.47 15.65 -8.29
CA MET A 229 9.36 14.96 -8.98
C MET A 229 9.78 13.58 -9.46
N ARG A 230 11.02 13.46 -9.95
CA ARG A 230 11.61 12.19 -10.38
C ARG A 230 11.77 11.25 -9.19
N GLU A 231 12.28 11.74 -8.07
CA GLU A 231 12.41 10.96 -6.82
C GLU A 231 11.05 10.46 -6.32
N MET A 232 10.03 11.32 -6.27
CA MET A 232 8.67 10.94 -5.88
C MET A 232 8.06 9.90 -6.83
N THR A 233 8.19 10.09 -8.14
CA THR A 233 7.65 9.17 -9.15
C THR A 233 8.36 7.83 -9.11
N ASN A 234 9.69 7.82 -8.99
CA ASN A 234 10.48 6.60 -8.86
C ASN A 234 10.12 5.83 -7.59
N ALA A 235 9.93 6.52 -6.46
CA ALA A 235 9.48 5.88 -5.23
C ALA A 235 8.11 5.20 -5.42
N ILE A 236 7.15 5.89 -6.05
CA ILE A 236 5.82 5.34 -6.34
C ILE A 236 5.89 4.17 -7.31
N ILE A 237 6.71 4.24 -8.36
CA ILE A 237 6.89 3.15 -9.33
C ILE A 237 7.48 1.91 -8.65
N ARG A 238 8.51 2.06 -7.79
CA ARG A 238 9.08 0.91 -7.05
C ARG A 238 8.03 0.23 -6.18
N VAL A 239 7.21 1.02 -5.48
CA VAL A 239 6.10 0.49 -4.66
C VAL A 239 5.13 -0.28 -5.57
N PHE A 240 4.68 0.33 -6.66
CA PHE A 240 3.77 -0.30 -7.61
C PHE A 240 4.32 -1.63 -8.16
N VAL A 241 5.55 -1.63 -8.68
CA VAL A 241 6.20 -2.83 -9.24
C VAL A 241 6.30 -3.93 -8.19
N PHE A 242 6.73 -3.59 -6.97
CA PHE A 242 6.83 -4.56 -5.87
C PHE A 242 5.49 -5.24 -5.58
N HIS A 243 4.41 -4.46 -5.44
CA HIS A 243 3.09 -5.02 -5.13
C HIS A 243 2.57 -5.92 -6.25
N VAL A 244 2.77 -5.53 -7.52
CA VAL A 244 2.37 -6.35 -8.66
C VAL A 244 3.17 -7.64 -8.71
N VAL A 245 4.49 -7.58 -8.57
CA VAL A 245 5.35 -8.78 -8.57
C VAL A 245 4.99 -9.72 -7.43
N CYS A 246 4.70 -9.18 -6.24
CA CYS A 246 4.39 -10.00 -5.07
C CYS A 246 3.01 -10.69 -5.12
N TRP A 247 2.00 -10.04 -5.71
CA TRP A 247 0.61 -10.53 -5.66
C TRP A 247 0.11 -11.15 -6.97
N LEU A 248 0.59 -10.68 -8.12
CA LEU A 248 0.09 -11.13 -9.43
C LEU A 248 0.23 -12.64 -9.64
N PRO A 249 1.37 -13.29 -9.33
CA PRO A 249 1.51 -14.73 -9.56
C PRO A 249 0.47 -15.55 -8.80
N SER A 250 0.23 -15.21 -7.53
CA SER A 250 -0.81 -15.87 -6.71
C SER A 250 -2.22 -15.60 -7.25
N CYS A 251 -2.52 -14.37 -7.66
CA CYS A 251 -3.84 -14.04 -8.22
C CYS A 251 -4.12 -14.79 -9.53
N LEU A 252 -3.12 -14.94 -10.40
CA LEU A 252 -3.27 -15.68 -11.66
C LEU A 252 -3.53 -17.16 -11.41
N ILE A 253 -2.77 -17.80 -10.52
CA ILE A 253 -2.96 -19.23 -10.21
C ILE A 253 -4.33 -19.48 -9.58
N GLN A 254 -4.84 -18.58 -8.73
CA GLN A 254 -6.18 -18.69 -8.14
C GLN A 254 -7.33 -18.62 -9.14
N LEU A 255 -7.09 -18.06 -10.34
CA LEU A 255 -8.08 -17.99 -11.43
C LEU A 255 -8.05 -19.23 -12.34
N VAL A 256 -7.02 -20.07 -12.23
CA VAL A 256 -6.90 -21.28 -13.04
C VAL A 256 -7.98 -22.27 -12.59
N PRO A 257 -8.72 -22.90 -13.52
CA PRO A 257 -9.77 -23.87 -13.20
C PRO A 257 -9.23 -25.20 -12.63
N ASP A 258 -7.92 -25.36 -12.56
CA ASP A 258 -7.26 -26.55 -12.03
C ASP A 258 -7.25 -26.51 -10.49
N PHE A 259 -8.24 -27.20 -9.92
CA PHE A 259 -8.43 -27.29 -8.48
C PHE A 259 -7.25 -27.93 -7.74
N SER A 260 -6.42 -28.73 -8.41
CA SER A 260 -5.24 -29.36 -7.79
C SER A 260 -4.15 -28.32 -7.52
N LEU A 261 -3.81 -27.49 -8.52
CA LEU A 261 -2.84 -26.40 -8.40
C LEU A 261 -3.29 -25.35 -7.37
N VAL A 262 -4.58 -25.01 -7.38
CA VAL A 262 -5.18 -24.05 -6.44
C VAL A 262 -5.18 -24.62 -5.02
N SER A 263 -5.48 -25.91 -4.85
CA SER A 263 -5.40 -26.61 -3.56
C SER A 263 -3.97 -26.57 -3.00
N GLU A 264 -2.98 -26.86 -3.84
CA GLU A 264 -1.57 -26.81 -3.44
C GLU A 264 -1.12 -25.39 -3.07
N LEU A 265 -1.49 -24.37 -3.83
CA LEU A 265 -1.14 -22.98 -3.52
C LEU A 265 -1.70 -22.52 -2.17
N ILE A 266 -2.98 -22.82 -1.93
CA ILE A 266 -3.76 -22.19 -0.86
C ILE A 266 -3.76 -23.01 0.43
N THR A 267 -3.78 -24.35 0.33
CA THR A 267 -3.98 -25.22 1.49
C THR A 267 -2.75 -26.02 1.87
N SER A 268 -1.85 -26.33 0.93
CA SER A 268 -0.76 -27.26 1.23
C SER A 268 0.29 -26.63 2.14
N ILE A 269 0.60 -27.27 3.26
CA ILE A 269 1.59 -26.82 4.24
C ILE A 269 2.98 -27.33 3.85
N ARG A 270 3.06 -28.58 3.38
CA ARG A 270 4.28 -29.27 2.97
C ARG A 270 4.34 -29.46 1.45
N LEU A 271 4.83 -28.45 0.73
CA LEU A 271 4.86 -28.45 -0.76
C LEU A 271 5.81 -29.49 -1.38
N PHE A 272 6.81 -29.97 -0.65
CA PHE A 272 7.94 -30.73 -1.18
C PHE A 272 8.08 -32.14 -0.55
N ASN A 273 6.97 -32.79 -0.20
CA ASN A 273 7.02 -34.06 0.53
C ASN A 273 7.47 -35.26 -0.32
N ASN A 274 7.59 -35.13 -1.65
CA ASN A 274 8.16 -36.16 -2.54
C ASN A 274 9.38 -35.61 -3.30
N PHE A 275 10.53 -36.23 -3.05
CA PHE A 275 11.87 -35.80 -3.50
C PHE A 275 12.20 -36.12 -4.96
N THR A 276 11.29 -36.74 -5.70
CA THR A 276 11.58 -37.29 -7.04
C THR A 276 11.08 -36.43 -8.20
N ASP A 277 10.06 -35.59 -7.99
CA ASP A 277 9.48 -34.81 -9.09
C ASP A 277 9.93 -33.35 -9.05
N PHE A 278 10.97 -33.07 -9.83
CA PHE A 278 11.32 -31.73 -10.28
C PHE A 278 10.27 -31.21 -11.27
N SER A 279 9.09 -30.85 -10.77
CA SER A 279 8.14 -30.10 -11.58
C SER A 279 8.34 -28.62 -11.31
N THR A 280 8.78 -27.88 -12.34
CA THR A 280 8.85 -26.40 -12.37
C THR A 280 7.55 -25.76 -11.83
N MET A 281 6.42 -26.46 -11.93
CA MET A 281 5.14 -26.05 -11.37
C MET A 281 5.16 -25.91 -9.84
N ARG A 282 5.75 -26.84 -9.08
CA ARG A 282 5.81 -26.76 -7.60
C ARG A 282 6.66 -25.58 -7.13
N TRP A 283 7.75 -25.30 -7.82
CA TRP A 283 8.56 -24.09 -7.58
C TRP A 283 7.78 -22.82 -7.89
N THR A 284 7.00 -22.81 -8.97
CA THR A 284 6.15 -21.68 -9.33
C THR A 284 5.08 -21.41 -8.26
N ILE A 285 4.43 -22.46 -7.74
CA ILE A 285 3.46 -22.37 -6.65
C ILE A 285 4.13 -21.88 -5.36
N PHE A 286 5.29 -22.44 -5.01
CA PHE A 286 6.07 -22.02 -3.85
C PHE A 286 6.43 -20.53 -3.93
N ILE A 287 7.01 -20.10 -5.05
CA ILE A 287 7.42 -18.71 -5.27
C ILE A 287 6.19 -17.79 -5.23
N ALA A 288 5.10 -18.15 -5.92
CA ALA A 288 3.88 -17.37 -5.93
C ALA A 288 3.30 -17.18 -4.52
N ASN A 289 3.31 -18.23 -3.69
CA ASN A 289 2.86 -18.14 -2.31
C ASN A 289 3.85 -17.34 -1.44
N TRP A 290 5.15 -17.64 -1.53
CA TRP A 290 6.21 -16.95 -0.79
C TRP A 290 6.20 -15.43 -1.05
N LEU A 291 6.01 -15.03 -2.30
CA LEU A 291 5.92 -13.63 -2.73
C LEU A 291 4.82 -12.85 -1.99
N THR A 292 3.69 -13.50 -1.66
CA THR A 292 2.63 -12.85 -0.86
C THR A 292 3.07 -12.54 0.57
N TYR A 293 3.93 -13.39 1.16
CA TYR A 293 4.52 -13.11 2.48
C TYR A 293 5.68 -12.12 2.40
N ALA A 294 6.48 -12.19 1.33
CA ALA A 294 7.53 -11.21 1.07
C ALA A 294 6.95 -9.79 0.97
N ASN A 295 5.72 -9.63 0.47
CA ASN A 295 5.00 -8.36 0.53
C ASN A 295 4.83 -7.84 1.96
N ALA A 296 4.32 -8.67 2.87
CA ALA A 296 4.14 -8.31 4.28
C ALA A 296 5.47 -7.99 4.98
N ALA A 297 6.55 -8.70 4.63
CA ALA A 297 7.89 -8.42 5.13
C ALA A 297 8.54 -7.17 4.52
N GLY A 298 8.19 -6.79 3.28
CA GLY A 298 8.79 -5.66 2.57
C GLY A 298 8.04 -4.33 2.73
N ASN A 299 6.77 -4.37 3.16
CA ASN A 299 5.91 -3.19 3.29
C ASN A 299 6.58 -2.04 4.08
N TRP A 300 7.18 -2.34 5.24
CA TRP A 300 7.83 -1.34 6.08
C TRP A 300 8.98 -0.59 5.39
N ILE A 301 9.74 -1.24 4.50
CA ILE A 301 10.86 -0.63 3.76
C ILE A 301 10.32 0.48 2.85
N PHE A 302 9.23 0.17 2.14
CA PHE A 302 8.59 1.15 1.26
C PHE A 302 7.95 2.29 2.05
N TYR A 303 7.35 2.02 3.21
CA TYR A 303 6.80 3.07 4.07
C TYR A 303 7.89 3.93 4.73
N ALA A 304 9.03 3.36 5.09
CA ALA A 304 10.18 4.09 5.60
C ALA A 304 10.81 4.97 4.52
N ALA A 305 11.07 4.41 3.34
CA ALA A 305 11.59 5.15 2.18
C ALA A 305 10.63 6.27 1.79
N MET A 306 9.34 5.98 1.66
CA MET A 306 8.33 6.97 1.29
C MET A 306 8.14 8.06 2.35
N ASN A 307 8.24 7.75 3.65
CA ASN A 307 8.23 8.76 4.70
C ASN A 307 9.46 9.67 4.65
N ARG A 308 10.64 9.12 4.29
CA ARG A 308 11.87 9.91 4.11
C ARG A 308 11.72 10.88 2.93
N GLU A 309 11.20 10.40 1.79
CA GLU A 309 10.95 11.22 0.60
C GLU A 309 9.85 12.28 0.83
N LEU A 310 8.79 11.95 1.59
CA LEU A 310 7.76 12.94 1.92
C LEU A 310 8.31 14.05 2.82
N ARG A 311 9.19 13.71 3.78
CA ARG A 311 9.82 14.69 4.68
C ARG A 311 10.84 15.56 3.96
N SER A 312 11.62 15.01 3.02
CA SER A 312 12.53 15.81 2.20
C SER A 312 11.74 16.82 1.36
N LEU A 313 10.63 16.39 0.75
CA LEU A 313 9.73 17.26 -0.02
C LEU A 313 9.12 18.41 0.79
N ILE A 314 8.61 18.12 2.00
CA ILE A 314 8.05 19.16 2.88
C ILE A 314 9.14 20.17 3.27
N ARG A 315 10.36 19.71 3.58
CA ARG A 315 11.50 20.59 3.87
C ARG A 315 11.83 21.47 2.67
N PHE A 316 11.93 20.90 1.47
CA PHE A 316 12.21 21.68 0.25
C PHE A 316 11.11 22.69 -0.07
N ALA A 317 9.82 22.33 0.08
CA ALA A 317 8.71 23.26 -0.13
C ALA A 317 8.70 24.40 0.90
N THR A 318 9.00 24.07 2.16
CA THR A 318 9.09 25.05 3.25
C THR A 318 10.30 25.98 3.06
N GLU A 319 11.46 25.45 2.68
CA GLU A 319 12.65 26.24 2.36
C GLU A 319 12.42 27.15 1.15
N ARG A 320 11.76 26.64 0.10
CA ARG A 320 11.39 27.47 -1.05
C ARG A 320 10.44 28.59 -0.64
N ARG A 321 9.50 28.32 0.28
CA ARG A 321 8.63 29.35 0.87
C ARG A 321 9.43 30.40 1.64
N LYS A 322 10.34 29.98 2.51
CA LYS A 322 11.23 30.87 3.26
C LYS A 322 12.06 31.76 2.34
N ARG A 323 12.58 31.21 1.24
CA ARG A 323 13.31 31.99 0.22
C ARG A 323 12.41 33.01 -0.50
N SER A 324 11.17 32.65 -0.82
CA SER A 324 10.22 33.59 -1.45
C SER A 324 9.67 34.67 -0.50
N THR A 325 9.57 34.41 0.81
CA THR A 325 9.25 35.47 1.79
C THR A 325 10.47 36.35 2.07
N MET A 326 11.69 35.81 2.10
CA MET A 326 12.91 36.60 2.25
C MET A 326 13.23 37.49 1.05
N SER A 327 12.88 37.08 -0.18
CA SER A 327 13.04 37.94 -1.36
C SER A 327 12.09 39.14 -1.37
N HIS A 328 11.01 39.11 -0.59
CA HIS A 328 10.11 40.26 -0.41
C HIS A 328 10.57 41.24 0.68
N THR A 329 11.38 40.80 1.65
CA THR A 329 11.98 41.69 2.67
C THR A 329 13.30 42.32 2.23
N ALA A 330 13.88 41.91 1.11
CA ALA A 330 15.14 42.43 0.59
C ALA A 330 14.99 43.39 -0.62
N SER A 331 13.86 44.10 -0.73
CA SER A 331 13.73 45.22 -1.67
C SER A 331 13.80 46.56 -0.91
N PRO A 332 14.97 47.21 -0.83
CA PRO A 332 15.09 48.55 -0.28
C PRO A 332 14.61 49.54 -1.33
N SER A 333 13.29 49.74 -1.48
CA SER A 333 12.79 50.76 -2.43
C SER A 333 11.45 51.41 -2.08
N ASN A 334 10.81 51.08 -0.95
CA ASN A 334 9.51 51.67 -0.60
C ASN A 334 9.54 52.75 0.48
N VAL A 335 10.71 53.10 1.02
CA VAL A 335 10.82 54.19 2.01
C VAL A 335 10.63 55.58 1.35
N HIS A 336 10.79 55.70 0.03
CA HIS A 336 10.67 56.99 -0.65
C HIS A 336 9.26 57.40 -1.07
N ARG A 337 8.24 56.54 -0.90
CA ARG A 337 6.87 56.84 -1.37
C ARG A 337 5.94 57.41 -0.30
N THR A 338 6.30 57.32 0.97
CA THR A 338 5.46 57.76 2.11
C THR A 338 5.61 59.25 2.46
N LEU A 339 6.61 59.96 1.94
CA LEU A 339 6.79 61.41 2.20
C LEU A 339 6.10 62.32 1.19
N ARG A 340 5.53 61.80 0.10
CA ARG A 340 4.87 62.60 -0.94
C ARG A 340 3.34 62.54 -0.91
N GLN A 341 2.75 61.84 0.06
CA GLN A 341 1.31 61.58 0.13
C GLN A 341 0.67 62.16 1.41
N GLN A 342 1.27 63.21 1.97
CA GLN A 342 0.80 63.90 3.17
C GLN A 342 0.18 65.27 2.91
N ASN A 343 -0.17 65.59 1.66
CA ASN A 343 -0.90 66.81 1.31
C ASN A 343 -2.09 66.47 0.40
N ASN A 344 -3.23 66.15 1.03
CA ASN A 344 -4.61 66.38 0.61
C ASN A 344 -5.55 65.31 1.22
N SER A 345 -6.33 65.76 2.19
CA SER A 345 -7.47 65.13 2.89
C SER A 345 -8.66 64.82 1.93
N PRO A 346 -9.82 64.29 2.38
CA PRO A 346 -10.14 63.31 3.44
C PRO A 346 -11.17 62.20 3.00
N ILE A 347 -11.38 61.20 3.88
CA ILE A 347 -12.61 60.38 4.11
C ILE A 347 -13.24 59.61 2.92
N THR A 348 -13.21 58.27 2.98
CA THR A 348 -14.42 57.38 2.95
C THR A 348 -14.00 55.91 3.04
N GLY A 349 -14.70 55.15 3.88
CA GLY A 349 -14.39 53.75 4.16
C GLY A 349 -14.93 52.77 3.13
N ARG A 350 -14.25 51.63 2.96
CA ARG A 350 -14.90 50.33 2.67
C ARG A 350 -13.95 49.13 2.86
N SER A 351 -14.33 48.30 3.83
CA SER A 351 -14.27 46.84 3.89
C SER A 351 -12.97 46.08 3.60
N ARG A 352 -12.36 45.58 4.69
CA ARG A 352 -11.49 44.39 4.73
C ARG A 352 -12.32 43.14 4.36
N ALA A 353 -12.12 42.62 3.16
CA ALA A 353 -12.54 41.27 2.81
C ALA A 353 -11.58 40.64 1.78
N SER A 354 -10.35 40.34 2.19
CA SER A 354 -9.46 39.43 1.47
C SER A 354 -8.42 38.83 2.42
N LEU A 355 -8.91 38.04 3.37
CA LEU A 355 -8.08 37.32 4.33
C LEU A 355 -8.81 36.03 4.67
N ASN A 356 -8.83 35.06 3.74
CA ASN A 356 -9.12 33.65 4.06
C ASN A 356 -8.82 32.62 2.95
N SER A 357 -8.33 33.00 1.77
CA SER A 357 -8.14 32.04 0.65
C SER A 357 -6.78 31.29 0.62
N VAL A 358 -5.81 31.65 1.46
CA VAL A 358 -4.42 31.12 1.36
C VAL A 358 -4.05 30.11 2.48
N ARG A 359 -5.03 29.63 3.24
CA ARG A 359 -4.81 28.75 4.41
C ARG A 359 -4.78 27.24 4.10
N GLU A 360 -5.12 26.79 2.90
CA GLU A 360 -5.24 25.34 2.55
C GLU A 360 -4.17 24.80 1.57
N VAL A 361 -3.00 25.44 1.50
CA VAL A 361 -1.87 24.92 0.71
C VAL A 361 -0.60 24.95 1.55
N LEU A 362 -0.46 24.01 2.49
CA LEU A 362 0.81 23.43 2.91
C LEU A 362 0.56 22.01 3.44
#